data_AF-A0A7K0QVX3-F1
#
_entry.id   AF-A0A7K0QVX3-F1
#
_cell.length_a   1.000
_cell.length_b   1.000
_cell.length_c   1.000
_cell.angle_alpha   90.00
_cell.angle_beta   90.00
_cell.angle_gamma   90.00
#
_symmetry.space_group_name_H-M   'P 1'
#
loop_
_entity.id
_entity.type
_entity.pdbx_description
1 polymer ?
#
loop_
_entity_poly.entity_id
_entity_poly.type
_entity_poly.pdbx_seq_one_letter_code
_entity_poly.pdbx_strand_id
1 'polypeptide(L)'
;MGRRMVEAAKNPSSTATLPRDVWRMWKLRSQRRKGVSPKSPAEKAASGTHRDATNAATGSQLLNPRFGMVAPLGQLSIVAVTSDSTAATLAAYAAVTRVRPHDAAQIMAMVDADLVLIDTAASQAPSSWSHLGDPSATDREGALLELIDVAHSQGRPVVLVRSGDPSRSASLHALAERCDLVLTSSHGVDAPAWNVGIDLASAWLPSGDRSGVVFVGHADARWSVNTRESLLAALRVTDDVAIHDWAGQVSMYSSPWPADLHPAVGEPTTLHSITTALTGRAIGIVPVGRIARGLLDPTTAAFLVGALRVVSPSDPNLDGFEHVVTSVATSGSTADAVRDAIAAGAPDAMTHRAVLREIFLSHATPVMLQRLVSLLGLHNRPLNSRNLALVTHLSSDVSASTLAAALIRQRIRPAELILLDDRAPAGFDELRAAGVQVHHLGSSASAEQISDGVDSPYVVEAELRDILAWPETQLLDAAIDFEVGFEGVEA
;
A
#
# COMPACT_ATOMS: atom_id res chain seq x y z
N MET A 1 6.12 10.49 35.69
CA MET A 1 4.92 9.64 35.78
C MET A 1 5.15 8.23 35.23
N GLY A 2 5.68 8.06 34.01
CA GLY A 2 5.89 6.72 33.40
C GLY A 2 6.78 5.77 34.19
N ARG A 3 7.83 6.27 34.86
CA ARG A 3 8.76 5.45 35.64
C ARG A 3 8.10 4.72 36.82
N ARG A 4 7.08 5.33 37.45
CA ARG A 4 6.32 4.73 38.56
C ARG A 4 5.30 3.69 38.11
N MET A 5 4.79 3.80 36.87
CA MET A 5 3.94 2.75 36.28
C MET A 5 4.74 1.50 35.92
N VAL A 6 5.99 1.67 35.47
CA VAL A 6 6.91 0.56 35.17
C VAL A 6 7.36 -0.14 36.46
N GLU A 7 7.58 0.59 37.55
CA GLU A 7 7.88 -0.02 38.87
C GLU A 7 6.69 -0.78 39.47
N ALA A 8 5.46 -0.25 39.34
CA ALA A 8 4.26 -0.92 39.83
C ALA A 8 3.92 -2.21 39.06
N ALA A 9 4.26 -2.29 37.77
CA ALA A 9 4.12 -3.50 36.96
C ALA A 9 5.14 -4.58 37.33
N LYS A 10 6.33 -4.19 37.80
CA LYS A 10 7.39 -5.11 38.22
C LYS A 10 7.30 -5.53 39.69
N ASN A 11 6.65 -4.73 40.56
CA ASN A 11 6.55 -5.04 42.00
C ASN A 11 5.15 -4.69 42.56
N PRO A 12 4.26 -5.67 42.75
CA PRO A 12 2.85 -5.42 43.10
C PRO A 12 2.62 -4.87 44.51
N SER A 13 3.62 -4.93 45.40
CA SER A 13 3.56 -4.35 46.76
C SER A 13 3.75 -2.82 46.80
N SER A 14 4.19 -2.20 45.69
CA SER A 14 4.33 -0.73 45.59
C SER A 14 3.01 0.03 45.35
N THR A 15 1.89 -0.70 45.27
CA THR A 15 0.56 -0.19 44.92
C THR A 15 -0.06 0.78 45.92
N ALA A 16 0.49 0.90 47.15
CA ALA A 16 -0.05 1.79 48.18
C ALA A 16 0.18 3.29 47.91
N THR A 17 0.97 3.66 46.89
CA THR A 17 1.26 5.08 46.55
C THR A 17 0.68 5.54 45.22
N LEU A 18 -0.15 4.71 44.57
CA LEU A 18 -0.82 5.09 43.33
C LEU A 18 -2.02 6.02 43.61
N PRO A 19 -2.13 7.16 42.91
CA PRO A 19 -3.31 8.02 42.97
C PRO A 19 -4.59 7.20 42.72
N ARG A 20 -5.62 7.44 43.54
CA ARG A 20 -6.86 6.63 43.61
C ARG A 20 -7.55 6.41 42.26
N ASP A 21 -7.37 7.33 41.32
CA ASP A 21 -8.00 7.28 39.98
C ASP A 21 -7.36 6.22 39.08
N VAL A 22 -6.05 5.96 39.22
CA VAL A 22 -5.32 4.93 38.47
C VAL A 22 -5.69 3.53 38.98
N TRP A 23 -5.87 3.39 40.30
CA TRP A 23 -6.32 2.14 40.91
C TRP A 23 -7.76 1.77 40.50
N ARG A 24 -8.65 2.77 40.36
CA ARG A 24 -10.02 2.55 39.86
C ARG A 24 -10.04 2.04 38.42
N MET A 25 -9.21 2.60 37.53
CA MET A 25 -9.13 2.15 36.14
C MET A 25 -8.61 0.71 36.01
N TRP A 26 -7.61 0.34 36.82
CA TRP A 26 -7.08 -1.03 36.82
C TRP A 26 -8.13 -2.04 37.30
N LYS A 27 -8.88 -1.72 38.35
CA LYS A 27 -9.91 -2.61 38.92
C LYS A 27 -11.07 -2.84 37.95
N LEU A 28 -11.50 -1.80 37.23
CA LEU A 28 -12.54 -1.87 36.19
C LEU A 28 -12.11 -2.73 34.99
N ARG A 29 -10.81 -2.69 34.63
CA ARG A 29 -10.26 -3.53 33.55
C ARG A 29 -10.20 -5.02 33.93
N SER A 30 -9.96 -5.35 35.20
CA SER A 30 -9.92 -6.76 35.66
C SER A 30 -11.31 -7.40 35.76
N GLN A 31 -12.36 -6.61 36.01
CA GLN A 31 -13.73 -7.12 36.10
C GLN A 31 -14.33 -7.47 34.73
N ARG A 32 -13.85 -6.84 33.64
CA ARG A 32 -14.23 -7.20 32.26
C ARG A 32 -13.68 -8.55 31.77
N ARG A 33 -12.69 -9.13 32.46
CA ARG A 33 -12.07 -10.43 32.09
C ARG A 33 -12.71 -11.66 32.72
N LYS A 34 -13.67 -11.52 33.65
CA LYS A 34 -14.23 -12.66 34.42
C LYS A 34 -15.61 -13.15 33.96
N GLY A 35 -16.10 -12.71 32.79
CA GLY A 35 -17.46 -13.00 32.32
C GLY A 35 -17.52 -13.72 30.98
N VAL A 36 -16.86 -14.86 30.81
CA VAL A 36 -17.17 -15.80 29.71
C VAL A 36 -17.04 -17.22 30.25
N SER A 37 -18.17 -17.92 30.37
CA SER A 37 -18.22 -19.36 30.70
C SER A 37 -18.09 -20.19 29.41
N PRO A 38 -17.41 -21.35 29.42
CA PRO A 38 -17.21 -22.17 28.24
C PRO A 38 -18.47 -22.99 27.88
N LYS A 39 -18.85 -22.99 26.59
CA LYS A 39 -19.88 -23.86 26.00
C LYS A 39 -19.36 -25.31 25.82
N SER A 40 -20.31 -26.25 25.89
CA SER A 40 -20.16 -27.72 25.93
C SER A 40 -19.66 -28.36 24.61
N PRO A 41 -19.08 -29.59 24.62
CA PRO A 41 -18.30 -30.19 23.52
C PRO A 41 -19.07 -30.82 22.34
N ALA A 42 -20.33 -30.44 22.07
CA ALA A 42 -21.19 -31.21 21.15
C ALA A 42 -21.27 -30.70 19.70
N GLU A 43 -20.51 -29.67 19.30
CA GLU A 43 -20.59 -29.06 17.96
C GLU A 43 -19.32 -29.25 17.09
N LYS A 44 -18.47 -30.25 17.42
CA LYS A 44 -17.26 -30.58 16.63
C LYS A 44 -17.47 -31.57 15.49
N ALA A 45 -18.70 -31.79 15.04
CA ALA A 45 -19.03 -32.80 14.03
C ALA A 45 -19.76 -32.23 12.81
N ALA A 46 -19.33 -31.08 12.28
CA ALA A 46 -19.70 -30.64 10.94
C ALA A 46 -18.81 -29.45 10.50
N SER A 47 -17.64 -29.71 9.91
CA SER A 47 -17.06 -28.83 8.88
C SER A 47 -15.78 -29.45 8.33
N GLY A 48 -15.90 -30.13 7.19
CA GLY A 48 -14.77 -30.53 6.37
C GLY A 48 -14.47 -29.43 5.35
N THR A 49 -13.70 -28.41 5.74
CA THR A 49 -13.08 -27.42 4.83
C THR A 49 -11.72 -26.92 5.35
N HIS A 50 -11.13 -27.59 6.34
CA HIS A 50 -10.01 -27.07 7.14
C HIS A 50 -8.60 -27.45 6.63
N ARG A 51 -8.41 -27.59 5.32
CA ARG A 51 -7.08 -27.93 4.76
C ARG A 51 -6.39 -26.82 3.96
N ASP A 52 -7.13 -25.79 3.53
CA ASP A 52 -6.56 -24.70 2.73
C ASP A 52 -6.41 -23.37 3.50
N ALA A 53 -7.21 -23.16 4.55
CA ALA A 53 -7.08 -22.00 5.47
C ALA A 53 -5.80 -22.06 6.33
N THR A 54 -5.21 -23.25 6.50
CA THR A 54 -3.96 -23.44 7.24
C THR A 54 -2.75 -22.87 6.50
N ASN A 55 -2.75 -22.84 5.17
CA ASN A 55 -1.61 -22.32 4.41
C ASN A 55 -1.54 -20.79 4.42
N ALA A 56 -2.69 -20.11 4.42
CA ALA A 56 -2.76 -18.65 4.56
C ALA A 56 -2.38 -18.18 5.98
N ALA A 57 -2.76 -18.94 7.02
CA ALA A 57 -2.38 -18.65 8.41
C ALA A 57 -0.89 -18.91 8.70
N THR A 58 -0.22 -19.76 7.91
CA THR A 58 1.20 -20.09 8.10
C THR A 58 2.11 -18.93 7.69
N GLY A 59 1.74 -18.10 6.70
CA GLY A 59 2.59 -17.01 6.20
C GLY A 59 2.93 -15.95 7.27
N SER A 60 1.92 -15.49 8.02
CA SER A 60 2.06 -14.43 9.02
C SER A 60 2.81 -14.86 10.29
N GLN A 61 2.75 -16.14 10.66
CA GLN A 61 3.47 -16.67 11.83
C GLN A 61 4.98 -16.78 11.62
N LEU A 62 5.42 -16.72 10.36
CA LEU A 62 6.83 -16.84 10.04
C LEU A 62 7.58 -15.51 10.21
N LEU A 63 6.90 -14.35 10.22
CA LEU A 63 7.54 -13.05 10.14
C LEU A 63 7.58 -12.28 11.47
N ASN A 64 8.78 -11.95 11.93
CA ASN A 64 9.02 -11.09 13.09
C ASN A 64 9.59 -9.72 12.64
N PRO A 65 8.92 -8.58 12.93
CA PRO A 65 9.52 -7.26 12.69
C PRO A 65 10.72 -7.05 13.61
N ARG A 66 11.81 -6.43 13.12
CA ARG A 66 12.90 -6.00 14.01
C ARG A 66 12.40 -4.88 14.94
N PHE A 67 12.46 -5.12 16.25
CA PHE A 67 12.17 -4.10 17.24
C PHE A 67 13.27 -3.04 17.24
N GLY A 68 12.91 -1.80 16.87
CA GLY A 68 13.82 -0.65 16.86
C GLY A 68 14.17 -0.19 15.45
N MET A 69 13.23 0.45 14.78
CA MET A 69 13.48 1.15 13.52
C MET A 69 14.44 2.32 13.74
N VAL A 70 15.73 2.10 13.56
CA VAL A 70 16.60 3.12 12.98
C VAL A 70 16.29 3.08 11.48
N ALA A 71 15.99 4.24 10.87
CA ALA A 71 15.79 4.33 9.43
C ALA A 71 16.96 3.61 8.73
N PRO A 72 16.72 2.66 7.82
CA PRO A 72 17.80 1.92 7.20
C PRO A 72 18.75 2.91 6.53
N LEU A 73 20.05 2.74 6.77
CA LEU A 73 21.10 3.46 6.06
C LEU A 73 20.82 3.37 4.55
N GLY A 74 20.65 4.51 3.88
CA GLY A 74 20.35 4.58 2.44
C GLY A 74 18.86 4.70 2.06
N GLN A 75 17.97 5.01 3.01
CA GLN A 75 16.58 5.37 2.71
C GLN A 75 16.53 6.63 1.82
N LEU A 76 15.71 6.59 0.77
CA LEU A 76 15.50 7.71 -0.15
C LEU A 76 14.99 8.94 0.60
N SER A 77 15.70 10.06 0.51
CA SER A 77 15.35 11.35 1.13
C SER A 77 14.70 12.27 0.10
N ILE A 78 13.47 12.73 0.35
CA ILE A 78 12.66 13.51 -0.59
C ILE A 78 12.25 14.84 0.07
N VAL A 79 12.61 15.96 -0.55
CA VAL A 79 11.96 17.24 -0.28
C VAL A 79 10.73 17.36 -1.17
N ALA A 80 9.55 17.59 -0.57
CA ALA A 80 8.27 17.36 -1.23
C ALA A 80 7.34 18.58 -1.21
N VAL A 81 6.88 18.98 -2.39
CA VAL A 81 5.70 19.83 -2.62
C VAL A 81 4.56 18.90 -3.05
N THR A 82 3.80 18.39 -2.09
CA THR A 82 2.83 17.30 -2.32
C THR A 82 1.55 17.51 -1.50
N SER A 83 0.49 16.80 -1.88
CA SER A 83 -0.71 16.68 -1.05
C SER A 83 -0.43 15.85 0.22
N ASP A 84 -1.30 15.98 1.23
CA ASP A 84 -1.23 15.19 2.46
C ASP A 84 -1.26 13.68 2.18
N SER A 85 -2.09 13.24 1.22
CA SER A 85 -2.22 11.82 0.86
C SER A 85 -0.98 11.28 0.15
N THR A 86 -0.41 12.05 -0.78
CA THR A 86 0.82 11.65 -1.49
C THR A 86 1.98 11.53 -0.49
N ALA A 87 2.13 12.51 0.40
CA ALA A 87 3.17 12.48 1.43
C ALA A 87 3.01 11.32 2.41
N ALA A 88 1.79 11.03 2.87
CA ALA A 88 1.53 9.90 3.76
C ALA A 88 1.90 8.57 3.11
N THR A 89 1.55 8.40 1.82
CA THR A 89 1.87 7.20 1.03
C THR A 89 3.39 7.00 0.89
N LEU A 90 4.13 8.08 0.64
CA LEU A 90 5.58 8.05 0.48
C LEU A 90 6.33 7.85 1.81
N ALA A 91 5.83 8.42 2.91
CA ALA A 91 6.50 8.42 4.21
C ALA A 91 6.73 7.01 4.79
N ALA A 92 5.96 6.01 4.35
CA ALA A 92 6.18 4.61 4.73
C ALA A 92 7.50 4.03 4.15
N TYR A 93 8.01 4.59 3.06
CA TYR A 93 9.11 4.00 2.28
C TYR A 93 10.27 4.98 2.01
N ALA A 94 10.07 6.27 2.25
CA ALA A 94 11.05 7.33 2.04
C ALA A 94 11.02 8.35 3.19
N ALA A 95 12.14 9.02 3.44
CA ALA A 95 12.20 10.15 4.36
C ALA A 95 11.65 11.40 3.66
N VAL A 96 10.38 11.71 3.89
CA VAL A 96 9.68 12.82 3.19
C VAL A 96 9.67 14.08 4.05
N THR A 97 10.37 15.12 3.60
CA THR A 97 10.32 16.45 4.19
C THR A 97 9.41 17.35 3.36
N ARG A 98 8.20 17.60 3.85
CA ARG A 98 7.28 18.54 3.21
C ARG A 98 7.68 19.97 3.49
N VAL A 99 7.67 20.78 2.44
CA VAL A 99 7.99 22.20 2.51
C VAL A 99 6.77 23.07 2.30
N ARG A 100 6.80 24.29 2.82
CA ARG A 100 5.81 25.33 2.59
C ARG A 100 6.40 26.39 1.65
N PRO A 101 5.57 27.20 0.99
CA PRO A 101 6.06 28.22 0.07
C PRO A 101 7.10 29.18 0.69
N HIS A 102 6.96 29.55 1.97
CA HIS A 102 7.83 30.54 2.61
C HIS A 102 9.12 29.96 3.22
N ASP A 103 9.24 28.64 3.35
CA ASP A 103 10.41 28.00 3.95
C ASP A 103 11.10 26.99 3.01
N ALA A 104 10.58 26.78 1.81
CA ALA A 104 11.03 25.75 0.88
C ALA A 104 12.53 25.83 0.55
N ALA A 105 13.00 26.99 0.11
CA ALA A 105 14.40 27.21 -0.21
C ALA A 105 15.32 27.01 1.01
N GLN A 106 14.90 27.50 2.18
CA GLN A 106 15.65 27.35 3.43
C GLN A 106 15.73 25.88 3.88
N ILE A 107 14.63 25.14 3.82
CA ILE A 107 14.59 23.72 4.17
C ILE A 107 15.43 22.90 3.20
N MET A 108 15.32 23.16 1.88
CA MET A 108 16.15 22.49 0.88
C MET A 108 17.65 22.73 1.13
N ALA A 109 18.04 23.94 1.53
CA ALA A 109 19.43 24.25 1.88
C ALA A 109 19.95 23.48 3.11
N MET A 110 19.06 23.07 4.03
CA MET A 110 19.41 22.38 5.27
C MET A 110 19.33 20.86 5.18
N VAL A 111 18.45 20.33 4.32
CA VAL A 111 18.16 18.90 4.21
C VAL A 111 19.03 18.29 3.11
N ASP A 112 19.71 17.20 3.43
CA ASP A 112 20.41 16.39 2.42
C ASP A 112 19.39 15.50 1.69
N ALA A 113 18.67 16.10 0.74
CA ALA A 113 17.66 15.41 -0.06
C ALA A 113 18.31 14.72 -1.26
N ASP A 114 17.84 13.52 -1.61
CA ASP A 114 18.26 12.83 -2.83
C ASP A 114 17.58 13.42 -4.06
N LEU A 115 16.35 13.91 -3.91
CA LEU A 115 15.57 14.58 -4.96
C LEU A 115 14.54 15.55 -4.39
N VAL A 116 14.05 16.46 -5.24
CA VAL A 116 12.85 17.27 -5.00
C VAL A 116 11.69 16.73 -5.81
N LEU A 117 10.54 16.48 -5.15
CA LEU A 117 9.32 16.02 -5.79
C LEU A 117 8.23 17.10 -5.72
N ILE A 118 7.77 17.55 -6.87
CA ILE A 118 6.70 18.53 -7.03
C ILE A 118 5.49 17.82 -7.62
N ASP A 119 4.45 17.61 -6.83
CA ASP A 119 3.18 17.04 -7.27
C ASP A 119 2.14 18.15 -7.46
N THR A 120 1.64 18.29 -8.68
CA THR A 120 0.58 19.26 -9.04
C THR A 120 -0.72 19.08 -8.24
N ALA A 121 -0.97 17.92 -7.64
CA ALA A 121 -2.09 17.72 -6.71
C ALA A 121 -1.97 18.60 -5.45
N ALA A 122 -0.76 19.08 -5.11
CA ALA A 122 -0.55 20.04 -4.03
C ALA A 122 -1.20 21.41 -4.30
N SER A 123 -1.59 21.71 -5.55
CA SER A 123 -2.33 22.94 -5.90
C SER A 123 -3.76 22.98 -5.36
N GLN A 124 -4.29 21.82 -4.92
CA GLN A 124 -5.66 21.69 -4.44
C GLN A 124 -5.77 21.98 -2.94
N ALA A 125 -6.88 22.61 -2.54
CA ALA A 125 -7.19 22.79 -1.13
C ALA A 125 -7.57 21.44 -0.48
N PRO A 126 -7.21 21.21 0.81
CA PRO A 126 -6.54 22.12 1.74
C PRO A 126 -5.02 21.88 1.83
N SER A 127 -4.23 22.37 0.86
CA SER A 127 -2.76 22.28 0.86
C SER A 127 -2.10 23.63 1.18
N SER A 128 -0.87 23.62 1.72
CA SER A 128 -0.04 24.83 1.85
C SER A 128 0.33 25.47 0.51
N TRP A 129 0.30 24.67 -0.56
CA TRP A 129 0.54 25.06 -1.94
C TRP A 129 -0.74 25.27 -2.74
N SER A 130 -1.89 25.41 -2.06
CA SER A 130 -3.16 25.76 -2.71
C SER A 130 -2.98 26.96 -3.63
N HIS A 131 -3.63 26.92 -4.79
CA HIS A 131 -3.53 27.93 -5.86
C HIS A 131 -2.19 27.93 -6.62
N LEU A 132 -1.31 26.96 -6.44
CA LEU A 132 -0.16 26.79 -7.34
C LEU A 132 -0.64 26.65 -8.80
N GLY A 133 -0.12 27.50 -9.68
CA GLY A 133 -0.56 27.61 -11.08
C GLY A 133 -1.72 28.61 -11.31
N ASP A 134 -2.28 29.20 -10.26
CA ASP A 134 -3.21 30.31 -10.40
C ASP A 134 -2.43 31.59 -10.75
N PRO A 135 -2.74 32.31 -11.84
CA PRO A 135 -2.05 33.54 -12.21
C PRO A 135 -2.19 34.65 -11.15
N SER A 136 -3.13 34.53 -10.21
CA SER A 136 -3.27 35.45 -9.08
C SER A 136 -2.37 35.13 -7.88
N ALA A 137 -1.80 33.92 -7.81
CA ALA A 137 -0.96 33.43 -6.71
C ALA A 137 0.53 33.32 -7.12
N THR A 138 1.07 34.40 -7.69
CA THR A 138 2.43 34.46 -8.24
C THR A 138 3.54 34.23 -7.20
N ASP A 139 3.25 34.46 -5.92
CA ASP A 139 4.17 34.18 -4.81
C ASP A 139 4.49 32.68 -4.70
N ARG A 140 3.51 31.81 -5.03
CA ARG A 140 3.69 30.34 -5.02
C ARG A 140 4.62 29.88 -6.14
N GLU A 141 4.46 30.44 -7.34
CA GLU A 141 5.33 30.14 -8.46
C GLU A 141 6.77 30.65 -8.20
N GLY A 142 6.90 31.86 -7.64
CA GLY A 142 8.21 32.41 -7.24
C GLY A 142 8.94 31.54 -6.21
N ALA A 143 8.24 31.11 -5.15
CA ALA A 143 8.80 30.21 -4.15
C ALA A 143 9.24 28.85 -4.73
N LEU A 144 8.51 28.35 -5.74
CA LEU A 144 8.84 27.09 -6.39
C LEU A 144 10.06 27.20 -7.30
N LEU A 145 10.19 28.33 -8.02
CA LEU A 145 11.39 28.63 -8.82
C LEU A 145 12.63 28.75 -7.93
N GLU A 146 12.51 29.41 -6.77
CA GLU A 146 13.60 29.51 -5.80
C GLU A 146 13.99 28.11 -5.26
N LEU A 147 13.01 27.26 -4.94
CA LEU A 147 13.26 25.87 -4.53
C LEU A 147 14.03 25.09 -5.61
N ILE A 148 13.63 25.22 -6.88
CA ILE A 148 14.30 24.57 -8.02
C ILE A 148 15.75 25.07 -8.14
N ASP A 149 15.96 26.38 -8.05
CA ASP A 149 17.29 26.99 -8.13
C ASP A 149 18.22 26.45 -7.02
N VAL A 150 17.72 26.38 -5.79
CA VAL A 150 18.49 25.83 -4.66
C VAL A 150 18.80 24.35 -4.88
N ALA A 151 17.84 23.54 -5.31
CA ALA A 151 18.05 22.12 -5.57
C ALA A 151 19.11 21.88 -6.66
N HIS A 152 19.03 22.61 -7.78
CA HIS A 152 20.02 22.56 -8.86
C HIS A 152 21.41 23.02 -8.40
N SER A 153 21.49 24.06 -7.55
CA SER A 153 22.76 24.51 -6.98
C SER A 153 23.46 23.46 -6.12
N GLN A 154 22.68 22.51 -5.55
CA GLN A 154 23.17 21.36 -4.78
C GLN A 154 23.33 20.09 -5.62
N GLY A 155 23.07 20.15 -6.93
CA GLY A 155 23.12 18.98 -7.82
C GLY A 155 22.01 17.95 -7.55
N ARG A 156 20.88 18.37 -6.96
CA ARG A 156 19.75 17.49 -6.67
C ARG A 156 18.71 17.56 -7.79
N PRO A 157 18.26 16.41 -8.36
CA PRO A 157 17.27 16.41 -9.42
C PRO A 157 15.90 16.86 -8.90
N VAL A 158 15.17 17.59 -9.74
CA VAL A 158 13.80 18.04 -9.50
C VAL A 158 12.83 17.32 -10.43
N VAL A 159 11.80 16.73 -9.84
CA VAL A 159 10.77 15.95 -10.52
C VAL A 159 9.43 16.64 -10.41
N LEU A 160 8.77 16.89 -11.54
CA LEU A 160 7.39 17.37 -11.61
C LEU A 160 6.43 16.22 -11.95
N VAL A 161 5.46 15.96 -11.08
CA VAL A 161 4.40 14.97 -11.30
C VAL A 161 3.07 15.68 -11.58
N ARG A 162 2.52 15.40 -12.77
CA ARG A 162 1.22 15.89 -13.22
C ARG A 162 0.10 14.95 -12.80
N SER A 163 -0.20 14.92 -11.50
CA SER A 163 -1.30 14.15 -10.90
C SER A 163 -2.57 14.94 -10.58
N GLY A 164 -2.51 16.27 -10.57
CA GLY A 164 -3.66 17.13 -10.33
C GLY A 164 -4.53 17.36 -11.58
N ASP A 165 -5.59 18.16 -11.42
CA ASP A 165 -6.45 18.58 -12.53
C ASP A 165 -5.62 19.35 -13.59
N PRO A 166 -5.55 18.87 -14.85
CA PRO A 166 -4.78 19.52 -15.91
C PRO A 166 -5.16 20.98 -16.13
N SER A 167 -6.42 21.37 -15.87
CA SER A 167 -6.89 22.74 -16.02
C SER A 167 -6.27 23.70 -15.01
N ARG A 168 -5.88 23.21 -13.82
CA ARG A 168 -5.25 24.00 -12.76
C ARG A 168 -3.74 24.04 -12.86
N SER A 169 -3.13 23.05 -13.52
CA SER A 169 -1.69 22.99 -13.75
C SER A 169 -1.25 23.52 -15.12
N ALA A 170 -2.17 24.03 -15.95
CA ALA A 170 -1.89 24.43 -17.33
C ALA A 170 -0.84 25.55 -17.44
N SER A 171 -0.82 26.47 -16.49
CA SER A 171 0.16 27.57 -16.36
C SER A 171 1.55 27.11 -15.96
N LEU A 172 1.70 25.91 -15.39
CA LEU A 172 2.99 25.35 -14.96
C LEU A 172 3.84 24.80 -16.11
N HIS A 173 3.52 25.15 -17.36
CA HIS A 173 4.25 24.68 -18.53
C HIS A 173 5.71 25.15 -18.51
N ALA A 174 5.95 26.44 -18.24
CA ALA A 174 7.29 27.01 -18.14
C ALA A 174 8.10 26.40 -16.98
N LEU A 175 7.42 26.07 -15.87
CA LEU A 175 8.05 25.38 -14.74
C LEU A 175 8.51 23.97 -15.12
N ALA A 176 7.74 23.27 -15.96
CA ALA A 176 8.07 21.92 -16.39
C ALA A 176 9.39 21.88 -17.18
N GLU A 177 9.71 22.93 -17.95
CA GLU A 177 10.98 23.06 -18.68
C GLU A 177 12.20 23.22 -17.75
N ARG A 178 11.97 23.63 -16.50
CA ARG A 178 13.00 23.77 -15.47
C ARG A 178 13.21 22.52 -14.63
N CYS A 179 12.38 21.49 -14.79
CA CYS A 179 12.50 20.24 -14.05
C CYS A 179 13.35 19.23 -14.83
N ASP A 180 14.12 18.42 -14.12
CA ASP A 180 14.96 17.38 -14.71
C ASP A 180 14.15 16.20 -15.26
N LEU A 181 12.97 15.97 -14.67
CA LEU A 181 12.03 14.94 -15.10
C LEU A 181 10.59 15.41 -14.92
N VAL A 182 9.77 15.22 -15.96
CA VAL A 182 8.32 15.46 -15.91
C VAL A 182 7.61 14.13 -16.07
N LEU A 183 6.72 13.83 -15.14
CA LEU A 183 5.93 12.60 -15.08
C LEU A 183 4.45 12.92 -15.18
N THR A 184 3.69 11.98 -15.75
CA THR A 184 2.23 12.11 -15.88
C THR A 184 1.53 10.91 -15.26
N SER A 185 0.46 11.16 -14.51
CA SER A 185 -0.49 10.10 -14.13
C SER A 185 -1.59 9.92 -15.18
N SER A 186 -1.71 10.86 -16.13
CA SER A 186 -2.81 10.90 -17.11
C SER A 186 -2.41 10.58 -18.54
N HIS A 187 -3.34 9.99 -19.30
CA HIS A 187 -3.17 9.65 -20.71
C HIS A 187 -2.95 10.88 -21.61
N GLY A 188 -2.16 10.70 -22.68
CA GLY A 188 -2.04 11.67 -23.79
C GLY A 188 -1.01 12.77 -23.60
N VAL A 189 -0.08 12.61 -22.65
CA VAL A 189 1.07 13.50 -22.47
C VAL A 189 2.33 12.77 -22.91
N ASP A 190 3.22 13.44 -23.64
CA ASP A 190 4.54 12.95 -24.05
C ASP A 190 5.52 12.91 -22.86
N ALA A 191 5.13 12.23 -21.78
CA ALA A 191 5.89 12.08 -20.56
C ALA A 191 5.79 10.64 -20.04
N PRO A 192 6.83 10.11 -19.36
CA PRO A 192 6.75 8.81 -18.74
C PRO A 192 5.60 8.74 -17.72
N ALA A 193 4.87 7.63 -17.77
CA ALA A 193 3.78 7.34 -16.87
C ALA A 193 4.31 7.05 -15.46
N TRP A 194 3.83 7.78 -14.46
CA TRP A 194 4.13 7.50 -13.05
C TRP A 194 3.02 7.99 -12.12
N ASN A 195 2.83 7.27 -11.03
CA ASN A 195 2.05 7.69 -9.87
C ASN A 195 2.77 7.24 -8.59
N VAL A 196 2.27 7.67 -7.44
CA VAL A 196 2.87 7.36 -6.13
C VAL A 196 2.83 5.86 -5.79
N GLY A 197 2.05 5.06 -6.52
CA GLY A 197 1.81 3.66 -6.23
C GLY A 197 0.75 3.46 -5.16
N ILE A 198 0.61 2.20 -4.75
CA ILE A 198 -0.41 1.76 -3.81
C ILE A 198 0.27 1.37 -2.51
N ASP A 199 -0.17 1.98 -1.42
CA ASP A 199 0.17 1.51 -0.08
C ASP A 199 -0.84 0.44 0.35
N LEU A 200 -0.38 -0.82 0.37
CA LEU A 200 -1.23 -1.97 0.68
C LEU A 200 -1.76 -1.92 2.12
N ALA A 201 -1.01 -1.33 3.05
CA ALA A 201 -1.39 -1.20 4.46
C ALA A 201 -2.64 -0.32 4.63
N SER A 202 -2.67 0.81 3.94
CA SER A 202 -3.78 1.77 4.05
C SER A 202 -4.99 1.43 3.20
N ALA A 203 -4.85 0.50 2.23
CA ALA A 203 -5.90 0.11 1.31
C ALA A 203 -6.63 -1.19 1.70
N TRP A 204 -6.22 -1.88 2.77
CA TRP A 204 -6.82 -3.16 3.16
C TRP A 204 -8.12 -3.01 3.97
N LEU A 205 -9.08 -3.89 3.67
CA LEU A 205 -10.32 -4.07 4.43
C LEU A 205 -10.57 -5.56 4.64
N PRO A 206 -11.01 -5.96 5.85
CA PRO A 206 -11.27 -7.36 6.14
C PRO A 206 -12.36 -7.94 5.24
N SER A 207 -12.12 -9.14 4.74
CA SER A 207 -13.08 -9.96 4.01
C SER A 207 -14.26 -10.34 4.91
N GLY A 208 -15.48 -10.11 4.43
CA GLY A 208 -16.73 -10.50 5.09
C GLY A 208 -17.74 -10.94 4.03
N ASP A 209 -18.95 -11.34 4.44
CA ASP A 209 -20.04 -11.52 3.48
C ASP A 209 -20.42 -10.12 2.95
N ARG A 210 -20.10 -9.84 1.69
CA ARG A 210 -20.22 -8.52 1.09
C ARG A 210 -21.25 -8.54 -0.03
N SER A 211 -22.05 -7.48 -0.12
CA SER A 211 -23.09 -7.31 -1.12
C SER A 211 -23.14 -5.87 -1.64
N GLY A 212 -23.86 -5.67 -2.73
CA GLY A 212 -24.09 -4.33 -3.26
C GLY A 212 -22.89 -3.73 -3.98
N VAL A 213 -23.11 -2.50 -4.45
CA VAL A 213 -22.24 -1.82 -5.41
C VAL A 213 -21.75 -0.50 -4.80
N VAL A 214 -20.51 -0.15 -5.07
CA VAL A 214 -19.95 1.17 -4.78
C VAL A 214 -19.45 1.81 -6.07
N PHE A 215 -19.76 3.10 -6.22
CA PHE A 215 -19.20 3.95 -7.25
C PHE A 215 -18.49 5.10 -6.57
N VAL A 216 -17.24 5.35 -6.98
CA VAL A 216 -16.45 6.48 -6.51
C VAL A 216 -16.13 7.36 -7.71
N GLY A 217 -16.62 8.59 -7.66
CA GLY A 217 -16.54 9.55 -8.76
C GLY A 217 -17.68 10.54 -8.71
N HIS A 218 -17.60 11.57 -9.54
CA HIS A 218 -18.63 12.61 -9.66
C HIS A 218 -19.29 12.55 -11.03
N ALA A 219 -20.51 13.04 -11.15
CA ALA A 219 -21.14 13.19 -12.46
C ALA A 219 -20.52 14.37 -13.22
N ASP A 220 -19.77 14.11 -14.29
CA ASP A 220 -19.17 15.13 -15.14
C ASP A 220 -20.16 15.52 -16.26
N ALA A 221 -20.50 16.81 -16.34
CA ALA A 221 -21.39 17.32 -17.38
C ALA A 221 -20.85 17.14 -18.81
N ARG A 222 -19.54 16.92 -18.97
CA ARG A 222 -18.87 16.74 -20.27
C ARG A 222 -18.92 15.30 -20.77
N TRP A 223 -19.38 14.34 -19.97
CA TRP A 223 -19.54 12.96 -20.43
C TRP A 223 -20.54 12.87 -21.59
N SER A 224 -20.27 11.94 -22.52
CA SER A 224 -21.22 11.66 -23.60
C SER A 224 -22.55 11.17 -23.03
N VAL A 225 -23.65 11.44 -23.73
CA VAL A 225 -25.00 10.96 -23.34
C VAL A 225 -24.99 9.44 -23.15
N ASN A 226 -24.33 8.70 -24.05
CA ASN A 226 -24.24 7.24 -23.96
C ASN A 226 -23.49 6.77 -22.70
N THR A 227 -22.37 7.42 -22.37
CA THR A 227 -21.61 7.12 -21.14
C THR A 227 -22.47 7.35 -19.90
N ARG A 228 -23.21 8.47 -19.87
CA ARG A 228 -24.07 8.84 -18.76
C ARG A 228 -25.23 7.85 -18.59
N GLU A 229 -26.00 7.59 -19.64
CA GLU A 229 -27.13 6.65 -19.59
C GLU A 229 -26.70 5.24 -19.19
N SER A 230 -25.54 4.80 -19.68
CA SER A 230 -25.00 3.47 -19.37
C SER A 230 -24.58 3.34 -17.92
N LEU A 231 -23.94 4.38 -17.37
CA LEU A 231 -23.60 4.42 -15.95
C LEU A 231 -24.87 4.48 -15.08
N LEU A 232 -25.85 5.31 -15.44
CA LEU A 232 -27.12 5.37 -14.71
C LEU A 232 -27.86 4.03 -14.75
N ALA A 233 -27.88 3.35 -15.89
CA ALA A 233 -28.45 2.02 -16.01
C ALA A 233 -27.74 1.00 -15.10
N ALA A 234 -26.40 1.07 -15.03
CA ALA A 234 -25.60 0.23 -14.15
C ALA A 234 -25.85 0.50 -12.66
N LEU A 235 -25.95 1.77 -12.26
CA LEU A 235 -26.26 2.17 -10.88
C LEU A 235 -27.70 1.82 -10.46
N ARG A 236 -28.63 1.67 -11.40
CA ARG A 236 -30.02 1.25 -11.13
C ARG A 236 -30.21 -0.27 -11.08
N VAL A 237 -29.15 -1.07 -11.23
CA VAL A 237 -29.25 -2.54 -11.20
C VAL A 237 -29.65 -3.08 -9.83
N THR A 238 -29.32 -2.36 -8.75
CA THR A 238 -29.61 -2.74 -7.38
C THR A 238 -30.01 -1.52 -6.56
N ASP A 239 -30.81 -1.72 -5.52
CA ASP A 239 -31.13 -0.66 -4.55
C ASP A 239 -30.00 -0.46 -3.52
N ASP A 240 -29.05 -1.39 -3.44
CA ASP A 240 -27.90 -1.33 -2.55
C ASP A 240 -26.68 -0.76 -3.28
N VAL A 241 -26.74 0.52 -3.63
CA VAL A 241 -25.64 1.29 -4.24
C VAL A 241 -25.19 2.41 -3.32
N ALA A 242 -23.87 2.57 -3.16
CA ALA A 242 -23.26 3.73 -2.53
C ALA A 242 -22.51 4.56 -3.58
N ILE A 243 -22.78 5.87 -3.62
CA ILE A 243 -22.07 6.82 -4.50
C ILE A 243 -21.26 7.77 -3.62
N HIS A 244 -19.96 7.85 -3.89
CA HIS A 244 -19.04 8.73 -3.17
C HIS A 244 -18.30 9.63 -4.15
N ASP A 245 -18.36 10.95 -3.91
CA ASP A 245 -17.52 11.89 -4.63
C ASP A 245 -16.09 11.82 -4.09
N TRP A 246 -15.09 11.67 -4.98
CA TRP A 246 -13.69 11.73 -4.59
C TRP A 246 -13.21 13.18 -4.58
N ALA A 247 -12.79 13.66 -3.41
CA ALA A 247 -12.38 15.05 -3.19
C ALA A 247 -11.26 15.54 -4.13
N GLY A 248 -10.40 14.65 -4.64
CA GLY A 248 -9.31 15.00 -5.56
C GLY A 248 -9.71 15.20 -7.02
N GLN A 249 -10.95 14.88 -7.38
CA GLN A 249 -11.44 14.93 -8.77
C GLN A 249 -12.65 15.85 -8.99
N VAL A 250 -13.19 16.52 -7.97
CA VAL A 250 -14.36 17.39 -8.15
C VAL A 250 -14.03 18.50 -9.14
N SER A 251 -14.51 18.33 -10.37
CA SER A 251 -14.30 19.26 -11.46
C SER A 251 -15.26 20.44 -11.33
N MET A 252 -14.89 21.60 -11.90
CA MET A 252 -15.83 22.73 -12.09
C MET A 252 -17.09 22.33 -12.88
N TYR A 253 -17.05 21.20 -13.59
CA TYR A 253 -18.15 20.66 -14.39
C TYR A 253 -18.96 19.57 -13.68
N SER A 254 -18.86 19.46 -12.35
CA SER A 254 -19.68 18.54 -11.56
C SER A 254 -21.17 18.89 -11.69
N SER A 255 -21.99 17.90 -12.03
CA SER A 255 -23.46 17.99 -12.06
C SER A 255 -24.04 17.19 -10.89
N PRO A 256 -25.21 17.58 -10.34
CA PRO A 256 -25.88 16.73 -9.37
C PRO A 256 -26.30 15.39 -10.02
N TRP A 257 -26.30 14.34 -9.20
CA TRP A 257 -26.87 13.04 -9.56
C TRP A 257 -28.41 13.11 -9.66
N PRO A 258 -29.04 12.31 -10.54
CA PRO A 258 -30.50 12.21 -10.63
C PRO A 258 -31.14 11.86 -9.28
N ALA A 259 -32.29 12.49 -8.96
CA ALA A 259 -32.97 12.33 -7.68
C ALA A 259 -33.61 10.95 -7.47
N ASP A 260 -33.80 10.18 -8.54
CA ASP A 260 -34.32 8.82 -8.52
C ASP A 260 -33.24 7.76 -8.21
N LEU A 261 -31.95 8.13 -8.29
CA LEU A 261 -30.92 7.36 -7.65
C LEU A 261 -31.08 7.57 -6.13
N HIS A 262 -31.33 6.49 -5.40
CA HIS A 262 -31.46 6.47 -3.94
C HIS A 262 -30.15 6.19 -3.14
N PRO A 263 -28.90 6.45 -3.61
CA PRO A 263 -27.77 6.25 -2.74
C PRO A 263 -27.74 7.34 -1.67
N ALA A 264 -27.22 6.98 -0.49
CA ALA A 264 -26.62 7.97 0.39
C ALA A 264 -25.40 8.55 -0.34
N VAL A 265 -25.58 9.63 -1.10
CA VAL A 265 -24.45 10.38 -1.68
C VAL A 265 -23.66 10.92 -0.50
N GLY A 266 -22.49 10.34 -0.27
CA GLY A 266 -21.60 10.77 0.80
C GLY A 266 -20.98 12.14 0.48
N GLU A 267 -20.57 12.87 1.52
CA GLU A 267 -19.73 14.07 1.32
C GLU A 267 -18.45 13.70 0.53
N PRO A 268 -17.83 14.63 -0.22
CA PRO A 268 -16.57 14.37 -0.89
C PRO A 268 -15.52 13.89 0.11
N THR A 269 -14.90 12.74 -0.16
CA THR A 269 -14.04 12.08 0.83
C THR A 269 -12.63 11.79 0.31
N THR A 270 -11.72 11.47 1.23
CA THR A 270 -10.33 11.08 0.94
C THR A 270 -10.23 9.56 0.69
N LEU A 271 -9.14 9.08 0.10
CA LEU A 271 -8.86 7.64 -0.05
C LEU A 271 -8.96 6.86 1.27
N HIS A 272 -8.53 7.47 2.39
CA HIS A 272 -8.64 6.86 3.71
C HIS A 272 -10.09 6.74 4.21
N SER A 273 -11.01 7.54 3.67
CA SER A 273 -12.45 7.46 3.96
C SER A 273 -13.19 6.55 2.99
N ILE A 274 -12.65 6.36 1.76
CA ILE A 274 -13.17 5.41 0.78
C ILE A 274 -13.16 4.00 1.37
N THR A 275 -12.17 3.62 2.18
CA THR A 275 -12.13 2.31 2.83
C THR A 275 -13.42 2.00 3.63
N THR A 276 -13.95 2.97 4.38
CA THR A 276 -15.25 2.84 5.04
C THR A 276 -16.38 2.60 4.03
N ALA A 277 -16.38 3.31 2.90
CA ALA A 277 -17.38 3.13 1.84
C ALA A 277 -17.32 1.75 1.16
N LEU A 278 -16.15 1.12 1.11
CA LEU A 278 -15.97 -0.24 0.57
C LEU A 278 -16.43 -1.33 1.56
N THR A 279 -16.63 -0.98 2.84
CA THR A 279 -17.00 -1.97 3.86
C THR A 279 -18.36 -2.57 3.55
N GLY A 280 -18.41 -3.91 3.48
CA GLY A 280 -19.63 -4.63 3.13
C GLY A 280 -19.96 -4.63 1.64
N ARG A 281 -19.14 -4.02 0.77
CA ARG A 281 -19.37 -3.93 -0.69
C ARG A 281 -18.59 -4.99 -1.48
N ALA A 282 -19.24 -5.61 -2.45
CA ALA A 282 -18.63 -6.65 -3.29
C ALA A 282 -18.14 -6.13 -4.65
N ILE A 283 -18.69 -5.01 -5.13
CA ILE A 283 -18.48 -4.55 -6.52
C ILE A 283 -18.18 -3.07 -6.56
N GLY A 284 -17.11 -2.71 -7.28
CA GLY A 284 -16.75 -1.35 -7.61
C GLY A 284 -17.02 -1.06 -9.08
N ILE A 285 -17.67 0.05 -9.39
CA ILE A 285 -17.79 0.55 -10.77
C ILE A 285 -16.78 1.67 -10.95
N VAL A 286 -15.91 1.53 -11.96
CA VAL A 286 -14.90 2.52 -12.30
C VAL A 286 -15.31 3.19 -13.62
N PRO A 287 -15.45 4.53 -13.65
CA PRO A 287 -15.70 5.24 -14.91
C PRO A 287 -14.45 5.22 -15.80
N VAL A 288 -14.57 5.60 -17.07
CA VAL A 288 -13.40 5.74 -17.97
C VAL A 288 -12.38 6.70 -17.35
N GLY A 289 -11.30 6.16 -16.79
CA GLY A 289 -10.19 6.94 -16.25
C GLY A 289 -9.32 7.49 -17.38
N ARG A 290 -8.78 8.70 -17.21
CA ARG A 290 -7.71 9.21 -18.07
C ARG A 290 -6.37 8.89 -17.43
N ILE A 291 -5.96 7.63 -17.38
CA ILE A 291 -4.75 7.22 -16.65
C ILE A 291 -3.71 6.64 -17.57
N ALA A 292 -2.48 7.13 -17.49
CA ALA A 292 -1.41 6.71 -18.37
C ALA A 292 -1.20 5.18 -18.38
N ARG A 293 -0.76 4.64 -19.53
CA ARG A 293 -0.59 3.19 -19.71
C ARG A 293 0.44 2.62 -18.72
N GLY A 294 0.15 1.46 -18.13
CA GLY A 294 0.99 0.78 -17.14
C GLY A 294 0.77 1.25 -15.70
N LEU A 295 -0.23 2.11 -15.44
CA LEU A 295 -0.58 2.58 -14.10
C LEU A 295 -1.97 2.10 -13.70
N LEU A 296 -2.11 1.70 -12.44
CA LEU A 296 -3.41 1.43 -11.86
C LEU A 296 -4.00 2.72 -11.28
N ASP A 297 -5.26 2.99 -11.62
CA ASP A 297 -6.03 4.08 -11.00
C ASP A 297 -6.11 3.91 -9.48
N PRO A 298 -5.95 4.97 -8.66
CA PRO A 298 -6.06 4.83 -7.21
C PRO A 298 -7.43 4.32 -6.72
N THR A 299 -8.53 4.63 -7.42
CA THR A 299 -9.86 4.09 -7.06
C THR A 299 -9.95 2.61 -7.41
N THR A 300 -9.51 2.24 -8.60
CA THR A 300 -9.46 0.83 -9.02
C THR A 300 -8.55 0.01 -8.11
N ALA A 301 -7.39 0.54 -7.75
CA ALA A 301 -6.49 -0.04 -6.79
C ALA A 301 -7.16 -0.25 -5.43
N ALA A 302 -7.85 0.76 -4.90
CA ALA A 302 -8.58 0.64 -3.64
C ALA A 302 -9.67 -0.45 -3.71
N PHE A 303 -10.40 -0.55 -4.81
CA PHE A 303 -11.38 -1.62 -5.03
C PHE A 303 -10.72 -3.01 -5.05
N LEU A 304 -9.63 -3.17 -5.80
CA LEU A 304 -8.93 -4.44 -5.95
C LEU A 304 -8.26 -4.89 -4.64
N VAL A 305 -7.58 -3.99 -3.93
CA VAL A 305 -7.02 -4.28 -2.60
C VAL A 305 -8.14 -4.59 -1.62
N GLY A 306 -9.26 -3.87 -1.72
CA GLY A 306 -10.46 -4.10 -0.95
C GLY A 306 -11.18 -5.42 -1.26
N ALA A 307 -10.72 -6.26 -2.19
CA ALA A 307 -11.42 -7.49 -2.61
C ALA A 307 -12.80 -7.22 -3.23
N LEU A 308 -12.91 -6.19 -4.07
CA LEU A 308 -14.10 -5.95 -4.89
C LEU A 308 -13.88 -6.49 -6.30
N ARG A 309 -14.94 -7.00 -6.92
CA ARG A 309 -14.99 -7.14 -8.38
C ARG A 309 -15.13 -5.76 -8.99
N VAL A 310 -14.39 -5.50 -10.06
CA VAL A 310 -14.40 -4.21 -10.73
C VAL A 310 -15.12 -4.34 -12.06
N VAL A 311 -16.11 -3.50 -12.30
CA VAL A 311 -16.69 -3.31 -13.63
C VAL A 311 -16.11 -2.01 -14.18
N SER A 312 -15.36 -2.12 -15.27
CA SER A 312 -14.68 -1.00 -15.90
C SER A 312 -14.81 -1.08 -17.42
N PRO A 313 -14.83 0.05 -18.14
CA PRO A 313 -14.56 0.09 -19.57
C PRO A 313 -13.28 -0.66 -19.94
N SER A 314 -13.12 -1.04 -21.21
CA SER A 314 -11.86 -1.64 -21.68
C SER A 314 -10.67 -0.74 -21.42
N ASP A 315 -9.81 -1.18 -20.51
CA ASP A 315 -8.59 -0.50 -20.07
C ASP A 315 -7.43 -1.50 -20.08
N PRO A 316 -6.39 -1.29 -20.93
CA PRO A 316 -5.22 -2.17 -20.98
C PRO A 316 -4.39 -2.14 -19.70
N ASN A 317 -4.63 -1.20 -18.78
CA ASN A 317 -3.98 -1.18 -17.46
C ASN A 317 -4.52 -2.25 -16.52
N LEU A 318 -5.63 -2.90 -16.89
CA LEU A 318 -6.27 -3.96 -16.11
C LEU A 318 -5.94 -5.36 -16.63
N ASP A 319 -5.03 -5.47 -17.61
CA ASP A 319 -4.42 -6.74 -18.02
C ASP A 319 -3.75 -7.40 -16.81
N GLY A 320 -4.02 -8.69 -16.56
CA GLY A 320 -3.59 -9.43 -15.36
C GLY A 320 -4.59 -9.46 -14.20
N PHE A 321 -5.70 -8.71 -14.30
CA PHE A 321 -6.79 -8.72 -13.30
C PHE A 321 -8.08 -9.35 -13.82
N GLU A 322 -8.02 -10.16 -14.88
CA GLU A 322 -9.20 -10.68 -15.62
C GLU A 322 -10.15 -11.50 -14.75
N HIS A 323 -9.66 -12.06 -13.65
CA HIS A 323 -10.46 -12.87 -12.72
C HIS A 323 -11.39 -12.04 -11.83
N VAL A 324 -11.14 -10.74 -11.70
CA VAL A 324 -11.91 -9.81 -10.85
C VAL A 324 -12.39 -8.57 -11.59
N VAL A 325 -11.82 -8.25 -12.75
CA VAL A 325 -12.21 -7.14 -13.61
C VAL A 325 -13.10 -7.66 -14.74
N THR A 326 -14.30 -7.11 -14.85
CA THR A 326 -15.17 -7.30 -16.02
C THR A 326 -15.05 -6.09 -16.93
N SER A 327 -14.41 -6.29 -18.08
CA SER A 327 -14.22 -5.26 -19.09
C SER A 327 -15.48 -5.07 -19.94
N VAL A 328 -15.93 -3.83 -20.09
CA VAL A 328 -17.11 -3.48 -20.88
C VAL A 328 -16.70 -2.72 -22.14
N ALA A 329 -16.85 -3.36 -23.30
CA ALA A 329 -16.47 -2.77 -24.59
C ALA A 329 -17.49 -1.75 -25.13
N THR A 330 -18.77 -1.89 -24.78
CA THR A 330 -19.87 -1.04 -25.26
C THR A 330 -20.74 -0.54 -24.12
N SER A 331 -21.14 0.72 -24.17
CA SER A 331 -21.87 1.37 -23.07
C SER A 331 -23.18 0.63 -22.71
N GLY A 332 -23.87 0.02 -23.69
CA GLY A 332 -25.11 -0.74 -23.44
C GLY A 332 -24.96 -2.01 -22.60
N SER A 333 -23.75 -2.57 -22.45
CA SER A 333 -23.53 -3.83 -21.72
C SER A 333 -23.06 -3.64 -20.27
N THR A 334 -22.93 -2.40 -19.78
CA THR A 334 -22.47 -2.14 -18.41
C THR A 334 -23.44 -2.68 -17.36
N ALA A 335 -24.76 -2.53 -17.57
CA ALA A 335 -25.76 -3.04 -16.64
C ALA A 335 -25.79 -4.58 -16.58
N ASP A 336 -25.55 -5.26 -17.71
CA ASP A 336 -25.39 -6.72 -17.75
C ASP A 336 -24.14 -7.15 -16.96
N ALA A 337 -23.00 -6.50 -17.22
CA ALA A 337 -21.75 -6.77 -16.51
C ALA A 337 -21.87 -6.57 -14.99
N VAL A 338 -22.60 -5.54 -14.55
CA VAL A 338 -22.89 -5.33 -13.12
C VAL A 338 -23.80 -6.42 -12.56
N ARG A 339 -24.84 -6.86 -13.29
CA ARG A 339 -25.69 -7.99 -12.87
C ARG A 339 -24.90 -9.28 -12.72
N ASP A 340 -24.02 -9.57 -13.67
CA ASP A 340 -23.17 -10.76 -13.64
C ASP A 340 -22.17 -10.68 -12.47
N ALA A 341 -21.59 -9.50 -12.22
CA ALA A 341 -20.72 -9.28 -11.07
C ALA A 341 -21.46 -9.43 -9.73
N ILE A 342 -22.72 -8.97 -9.63
CA ILE A 342 -23.59 -9.17 -8.45
C ILE A 342 -23.84 -10.66 -8.23
N ALA A 343 -24.17 -11.40 -9.28
CA ALA A 343 -24.38 -12.84 -9.18
C ALA A 343 -23.11 -13.60 -8.76
N ALA A 344 -21.93 -13.12 -9.17
CA ALA A 344 -20.64 -13.71 -8.80
C ALA A 344 -20.18 -13.37 -7.38
N GLY A 345 -20.71 -12.30 -6.77
CA GLY A 345 -20.34 -11.85 -5.42
C GLY A 345 -18.88 -11.43 -5.28
N ALA A 346 -18.41 -11.29 -4.04
CA ALA A 346 -17.01 -10.96 -3.75
C ALA A 346 -16.06 -12.07 -4.25
N PRO A 347 -14.82 -11.73 -4.69
CA PRO A 347 -13.81 -12.72 -5.03
C PRO A 347 -13.46 -13.59 -3.81
N ASP A 348 -13.18 -14.88 -4.05
CA ASP A 348 -12.67 -15.76 -3.01
C ASP A 348 -11.24 -15.37 -2.57
N ALA A 349 -10.80 -15.91 -1.43
CA ALA A 349 -9.52 -15.56 -0.84
C ALA A 349 -8.32 -15.88 -1.76
N MET A 350 -8.39 -16.96 -2.55
CA MET A 350 -7.31 -17.35 -3.45
C MET A 350 -7.19 -16.37 -4.63
N THR A 351 -8.32 -15.96 -5.19
CA THR A 351 -8.43 -14.98 -6.26
C THR A 351 -7.98 -13.61 -5.78
N HIS A 352 -8.46 -13.16 -4.62
CA HIS A 352 -8.01 -11.91 -4.02
C HIS A 352 -6.52 -11.93 -3.72
N ARG A 353 -5.97 -13.07 -3.26
CA ARG A 353 -4.54 -13.19 -3.05
C ARG A 353 -3.73 -13.06 -4.33
N ALA A 354 -4.20 -13.62 -5.44
CA ALA A 354 -3.55 -13.43 -6.74
C ALA A 354 -3.53 -11.95 -7.16
N VAL A 355 -4.62 -11.22 -6.92
CA VAL A 355 -4.71 -9.76 -7.15
C VAL A 355 -3.70 -8.99 -6.31
N LEU A 356 -3.59 -9.30 -5.00
CA LEU A 356 -2.62 -8.65 -4.12
C LEU A 356 -1.17 -8.92 -4.55
N ARG A 357 -0.88 -10.14 -5.05
CA ARG A 357 0.45 -10.47 -5.59
C ARG A 357 0.80 -9.59 -6.80
N GLU A 358 -0.14 -9.40 -7.72
CA GLU A 358 0.08 -8.54 -8.88
C GLU A 358 0.30 -7.08 -8.46
N ILE A 359 -0.55 -6.55 -7.57
CA ILE A 359 -0.39 -5.19 -7.04
C ILE A 359 0.95 -5.03 -6.33
N PHE A 360 1.33 -5.97 -5.47
CA PHE A 360 2.59 -5.95 -4.73
C PHE A 360 3.80 -5.88 -5.67
N LEU A 361 3.79 -6.68 -6.73
CA LEU A 361 4.91 -6.78 -7.67
C LEU A 361 4.99 -5.61 -8.66
N SER A 362 3.85 -5.06 -9.06
CA SER A 362 3.78 -4.16 -10.22
C SER A 362 3.38 -2.72 -9.89
N HIS A 363 2.60 -2.49 -8.82
CA HIS A 363 1.93 -1.21 -8.58
C HIS A 363 2.11 -0.62 -7.18
N ALA A 364 2.69 -1.36 -6.25
CA ALA A 364 2.89 -0.86 -4.90
C ALA A 364 3.91 0.30 -4.82
N THR A 365 3.78 1.15 -3.81
CA THR A 365 4.59 2.36 -3.63
C THR A 365 6.11 2.12 -3.75
N PRO A 366 6.70 1.07 -3.14
CA PRO A 366 8.13 0.78 -3.29
C PRO A 366 8.57 0.48 -4.72
N VAL A 367 7.69 -0.17 -5.51
CA VAL A 367 7.93 -0.46 -6.92
C VAL A 367 7.93 0.83 -7.73
N MET A 368 6.96 1.71 -7.46
CA MET A 368 6.88 3.01 -8.14
C MET A 368 8.06 3.92 -7.78
N LEU A 369 8.51 3.90 -6.52
CA LEU A 369 9.72 4.62 -6.11
C LEU A 369 10.98 4.04 -6.74
N GLN A 370 11.10 2.72 -6.87
CA GLN A 370 12.21 2.10 -7.58
C GLN A 370 12.23 2.51 -9.06
N ARG A 371 11.07 2.57 -9.72
CA ARG A 371 10.96 3.09 -11.10
C ARG A 371 11.43 4.54 -11.19
N LEU A 372 10.99 5.40 -10.26
CA LEU A 372 11.41 6.81 -10.21
C LEU A 372 12.93 6.94 -10.05
N VAL A 373 13.51 6.25 -9.07
CA VAL A 373 14.96 6.25 -8.81
C VAL A 373 15.73 5.77 -10.05
N SER A 374 15.23 4.74 -10.73
CA SER A 374 15.85 4.21 -11.95
C SER A 374 15.82 5.20 -13.11
N LEU A 375 14.72 5.95 -13.28
CA LEU A 375 14.60 7.01 -14.28
C LEU A 375 15.59 8.16 -14.04
N LEU A 376 15.87 8.46 -12.77
CA LEU A 376 16.82 9.50 -12.36
C LEU A 376 18.27 9.03 -12.30
N GLY A 377 18.54 7.72 -12.47
CA GLY A 377 19.86 7.14 -12.30
C GLY A 377 20.40 7.19 -10.86
N LEU A 378 19.53 7.34 -9.86
CA LEU A 378 19.93 7.34 -8.45
C LEU A 378 20.29 5.91 -7.98
N HIS A 379 21.14 5.82 -6.97
CA HIS A 379 21.62 4.52 -6.46
C HIS A 379 20.81 3.98 -5.28
N ASN A 380 19.85 4.75 -4.76
CA ASN A 380 18.94 4.30 -3.70
C ASN A 380 18.17 3.06 -4.15
N ARG A 381 17.84 2.18 -3.20
CA ARG A 381 17.08 0.95 -3.46
C ARG A 381 15.84 0.91 -2.59
N PRO A 382 14.76 1.63 -2.92
CA PRO A 382 13.51 1.61 -2.15
C PRO A 382 12.97 0.20 -1.89
N LEU A 383 13.17 -0.74 -2.81
CA LEU A 383 12.79 -2.15 -2.62
C LEU A 383 13.54 -2.86 -1.49
N ASN A 384 14.67 -2.33 -1.01
CA ASN A 384 15.35 -2.90 0.15
C ASN A 384 14.46 -2.84 1.42
N SER A 385 13.48 -1.93 1.46
CA SER A 385 12.46 -1.91 2.52
C SER A 385 11.58 -3.18 2.54
N ARG A 386 11.61 -3.98 1.47
CA ARG A 386 10.92 -5.28 1.33
C ARG A 386 11.84 -6.48 1.43
N ASN A 387 13.12 -6.26 1.74
CA ASN A 387 14.06 -7.36 1.87
C ASN A 387 13.64 -8.27 3.04
N LEU A 388 13.75 -9.57 2.80
CA LEU A 388 13.47 -10.61 3.78
C LEU A 388 14.79 -11.30 4.16
N ALA A 389 15.02 -11.45 5.46
CA ALA A 389 15.98 -12.41 5.99
C ALA A 389 15.26 -13.71 6.33
N LEU A 390 15.76 -14.84 5.86
CA LEU A 390 15.25 -16.16 6.21
C LEU A 390 16.17 -16.80 7.25
N VAL A 391 15.63 -17.19 8.39
CA VAL A 391 16.33 -17.89 9.46
C VAL A 391 15.89 -19.35 9.43
N THR A 392 16.87 -20.26 9.34
CA THR A 392 16.57 -21.69 9.36
C THR A 392 17.71 -22.50 9.98
N HIS A 393 17.36 -23.66 10.54
CA HIS A 393 18.31 -24.65 11.02
C HIS A 393 18.66 -25.62 9.89
N LEU A 394 19.95 -25.78 9.61
CA LEU A 394 20.40 -26.77 8.63
C LEU A 394 20.47 -28.15 9.30
N SER A 395 19.64 -29.09 8.85
CA SER A 395 19.74 -30.50 9.27
C SER A 395 20.81 -31.23 8.45
N SER A 396 21.47 -32.24 9.02
CA SER A 396 22.50 -33.05 8.35
C SER A 396 22.04 -33.74 7.06
N ASP A 397 20.73 -33.92 6.89
CA ASP A 397 20.16 -34.81 5.87
C ASP A 397 19.77 -34.07 4.59
N VAL A 398 19.87 -32.74 4.57
CA VAL A 398 19.50 -31.90 3.42
C VAL A 398 20.74 -31.20 2.88
N SER A 399 20.98 -31.35 1.57
CA SER A 399 22.08 -30.66 0.90
C SER A 399 21.79 -29.15 0.78
N ALA A 400 22.85 -28.34 0.93
CA ALA A 400 22.83 -26.91 0.63
C ALA A 400 22.27 -26.60 -0.77
N SER A 401 22.54 -27.46 -1.75
CA SER A 401 22.02 -27.35 -3.12
C SER A 401 20.49 -27.47 -3.20
N THR A 402 19.89 -28.36 -2.42
CA THR A 402 18.43 -28.55 -2.37
C THR A 402 17.75 -27.33 -1.76
N LEU A 403 18.31 -26.78 -0.69
CA LEU A 403 17.83 -25.53 -0.09
C LEU A 403 18.00 -24.35 -1.06
N ALA A 404 19.15 -24.26 -1.73
CA ALA A 404 19.42 -23.22 -2.72
C ALA A 404 18.37 -23.23 -3.84
N ALA A 405 18.09 -24.40 -4.42
CA ALA A 405 17.07 -24.55 -5.45
C ALA A 405 15.66 -24.16 -4.94
N ALA A 406 15.31 -24.52 -3.71
CA ALA A 406 14.02 -24.20 -3.10
C ALA A 406 13.83 -22.69 -2.85
N LEU A 407 14.91 -21.95 -2.57
CA LEU A 407 14.87 -20.50 -2.39
C LEU A 407 14.95 -19.74 -3.72
N ILE A 408 15.73 -20.22 -4.69
CA ILE A 408 15.86 -19.58 -6.01
C ILE A 408 14.54 -19.61 -6.79
N ARG A 409 13.73 -20.68 -6.65
CA ARG A 409 12.40 -20.79 -7.29
C ARG A 409 11.34 -19.85 -6.70
N GLN A 410 11.60 -19.21 -5.56
CA GLN A 410 10.63 -18.27 -4.97
C GLN A 410 10.49 -17.04 -5.87
N ARG A 411 9.25 -16.57 -6.07
CA ARG A 411 8.96 -15.37 -6.88
C ARG A 411 9.63 -14.12 -6.33
N ILE A 412 9.74 -14.03 -5.00
CA ILE A 412 10.66 -13.11 -4.33
C ILE A 412 11.69 -13.92 -3.57
N ARG A 413 12.95 -13.54 -3.70
CA ARG A 413 14.07 -14.22 -3.03
C ARG A 413 14.35 -13.51 -1.70
N PRO A 414 14.76 -14.24 -0.65
CA PRO A 414 15.27 -13.59 0.54
C PRO A 414 16.55 -12.84 0.17
N ALA A 415 16.73 -11.66 0.73
CA ALA A 415 17.98 -10.92 0.58
C ALA A 415 19.09 -11.54 1.43
N GLU A 416 18.71 -12.12 2.56
CA GLU A 416 19.60 -12.73 3.54
C GLU A 416 19.10 -14.12 3.94
N LEU A 417 20.03 -15.06 4.14
CA LEU A 417 19.79 -16.36 4.71
C LEU A 417 20.69 -16.51 5.93
N ILE A 418 20.10 -16.71 7.10
CA ILE A 418 20.80 -17.03 8.34
C ILE A 418 20.66 -18.51 8.61
N LEU A 419 21.80 -19.18 8.60
CA LEU A 419 21.90 -20.59 8.97
C LEU A 419 22.28 -20.69 10.44
N LEU A 420 21.42 -21.34 11.22
CA LEU A 420 21.65 -21.66 12.63
C LEU A 420 22.25 -23.07 12.72
N ASP A 421 23.58 -23.15 12.64
CA ASP A 421 24.36 -24.38 12.68
C ASP A 421 25.69 -24.12 13.41
N ASP A 422 26.29 -25.16 13.99
CA ASP A 422 27.63 -25.07 14.58
C ASP A 422 28.74 -25.41 13.56
N ARG A 423 28.37 -25.84 12.36
CA ARG A 423 29.27 -26.26 11.28
C ARG A 423 29.35 -25.23 10.17
N ALA A 424 30.58 -24.94 9.71
CA ALA A 424 30.81 -23.99 8.63
C ALA A 424 30.03 -24.38 7.35
N PRO A 425 29.22 -23.48 6.77
CA PRO A 425 28.36 -23.80 5.65
C PRO A 425 29.18 -23.88 4.36
N ALA A 426 29.29 -25.08 3.80
CA ALA A 426 29.81 -25.30 2.45
C ALA A 426 28.64 -25.47 1.46
N GLY A 427 28.83 -25.06 0.19
CA GLY A 427 27.88 -25.36 -0.89
C GLY A 427 26.74 -24.36 -1.12
N PHE A 428 26.89 -23.10 -0.69
CA PHE A 428 25.90 -22.02 -0.91
C PHE A 428 26.33 -20.99 -1.95
N ASP A 429 27.31 -21.31 -2.80
CA ASP A 429 27.81 -20.39 -3.82
C ASP A 429 26.75 -20.05 -4.87
N GLU A 430 25.82 -20.97 -5.12
CA GLU A 430 24.68 -20.73 -6.00
C GLU A 430 23.75 -19.64 -5.45
N LEU A 431 23.47 -19.64 -4.14
CA LEU A 431 22.68 -18.58 -3.49
C LEU A 431 23.41 -17.23 -3.52
N ARG A 432 24.71 -17.22 -3.26
CA ARG A 432 25.53 -16.00 -3.33
C ARG A 432 25.57 -15.45 -4.76
N ALA A 433 25.72 -16.32 -5.76
CA ALA A 433 25.64 -15.94 -7.17
C ALA A 433 24.25 -15.41 -7.55
N ALA A 434 23.20 -15.92 -6.91
CA ALA A 434 21.83 -15.40 -7.05
C ALA A 434 21.59 -14.08 -6.29
N GLY A 435 22.58 -13.57 -5.55
CA GLY A 435 22.52 -12.29 -4.82
C GLY A 435 22.01 -12.40 -3.38
N VAL A 436 21.88 -13.61 -2.84
CA VAL A 436 21.46 -13.84 -1.44
C VAL A 436 22.70 -13.81 -0.53
N GLN A 437 22.67 -12.97 0.49
CA GLN A 437 23.72 -12.94 1.51
C GLN A 437 23.51 -14.12 2.46
N VAL A 438 24.57 -14.88 2.74
CA VAL A 438 24.48 -16.07 3.60
C VAL A 438 25.31 -15.84 4.86
N HIS A 439 24.61 -15.74 5.98
CA HIS A 439 25.17 -15.56 7.31
C HIS A 439 25.10 -16.89 8.07
N HIS A 440 26.05 -17.06 8.98
CA HIS A 440 26.13 -18.25 9.81
C HIS A 440 26.25 -17.84 11.26
N LEU A 441 25.34 -18.33 12.08
CA LEU A 441 25.34 -18.17 13.52
C LEU A 441 25.29 -19.56 14.17
N GLY A 442 25.84 -19.67 15.38
CA GLY A 442 25.79 -20.92 16.14
C GLY A 442 24.37 -21.42 16.34
N SER A 443 24.20 -22.73 16.51
CA SER A 443 22.89 -23.38 16.65
C SER A 443 22.06 -22.85 17.84
N SER A 444 22.73 -22.27 18.84
CA SER A 444 22.15 -21.66 20.03
C SER A 444 22.10 -20.12 20.00
N ALA A 445 22.17 -19.50 18.83
CA ALA A 445 22.14 -18.04 18.70
C ALA A 445 20.86 -17.46 19.31
N SER A 446 21.00 -16.41 20.12
CA SER A 446 19.85 -15.71 20.70
C SER A 446 19.13 -14.84 19.67
N ALA A 447 17.89 -14.45 19.95
CA ALA A 447 17.15 -13.50 19.12
C ALA A 447 17.87 -12.15 18.93
N GLU A 448 18.66 -11.71 19.92
CA GLU A 448 19.49 -10.51 19.83
C GLU A 448 20.63 -10.71 18.81
N GLN A 449 21.30 -11.86 18.83
CA GLN A 449 22.38 -12.17 17.87
C GLN A 449 21.84 -12.35 16.45
N ILE A 450 20.65 -12.95 16.31
CA ILE A 450 19.94 -13.04 15.03
C ILE A 450 19.60 -11.64 14.54
N SER A 451 19.01 -10.81 15.39
CA SER A 451 18.70 -9.43 15.03
C SER A 451 19.97 -8.71 14.59
N ASP A 452 21.03 -8.68 15.38
CA ASP A 452 22.28 -7.96 15.06
C ASP A 452 22.96 -8.45 13.78
N GLY A 453 22.71 -9.70 13.37
CA GLY A 453 23.24 -10.29 12.15
C GLY A 453 22.41 -10.05 10.88
N VAL A 454 21.27 -9.34 10.98
CA VAL A 454 20.36 -9.06 9.86
C VAL A 454 20.40 -7.59 9.47
N ASP A 455 20.46 -7.30 8.17
CA ASP A 455 20.25 -5.96 7.62
C ASP A 455 18.81 -5.75 7.14
N SER A 456 18.13 -6.83 6.78
CA SER A 456 16.75 -6.82 6.29
C SER A 456 15.76 -6.34 7.37
N PRO A 457 14.73 -5.56 6.97
CA PRO A 457 13.71 -5.07 7.89
C PRO A 457 12.81 -6.19 8.44
N TYR A 458 12.73 -7.32 7.73
CA TYR A 458 11.83 -8.42 8.03
C TYR A 458 12.59 -9.73 8.17
N VAL A 459 12.22 -10.51 9.20
CA VAL A 459 12.83 -11.82 9.49
C VAL A 459 11.77 -12.91 9.41
N VAL A 460 11.95 -13.86 8.49
CA VAL A 460 11.17 -15.09 8.34
C VAL A 460 11.89 -16.21 9.09
N GLU A 461 11.29 -16.79 10.12
CA GLU A 461 11.81 -18.00 10.76
C GLU A 461 11.03 -19.22 10.26
N ALA A 462 11.72 -20.22 9.72
CA ALA A 462 11.07 -21.41 9.18
C ALA A 462 11.92 -22.67 9.33
N GLU A 463 11.26 -23.80 9.59
CA GLU A 463 11.92 -25.08 9.58
C GLU A 463 12.26 -25.53 8.16
N LEU A 464 13.41 -26.19 8.00
CA LEU A 464 13.93 -26.61 6.71
C LEU A 464 12.96 -27.50 5.92
N ARG A 465 12.26 -28.41 6.62
CA ARG A 465 11.26 -29.29 6.00
C ARG A 465 10.11 -28.52 5.35
N ASP A 466 9.72 -27.40 5.97
CA ASP A 466 8.61 -26.58 5.49
C ASP A 466 9.07 -25.78 4.27
N ILE A 467 10.28 -25.21 4.33
CA ILE A 467 10.89 -24.49 3.20
C ILE A 467 10.90 -25.34 1.92
N LEU A 468 11.26 -26.62 2.03
CA LEU A 468 11.29 -27.52 0.88
C LEU A 468 9.89 -27.82 0.31
N ALA A 469 8.84 -27.72 1.13
CA ALA A 469 7.45 -27.92 0.72
C ALA A 469 6.76 -26.63 0.25
N TRP A 470 7.41 -25.46 0.39
CA TRP A 470 6.78 -24.19 0.09
C TRP A 470 6.38 -24.06 -1.39
N PRO A 471 5.21 -23.45 -1.66
CA PRO A 471 4.91 -22.95 -3.01
C PRO A 471 5.89 -21.84 -3.40
N GLU A 472 5.99 -21.55 -4.69
CA GLU A 472 6.86 -20.49 -5.23
C GLU A 472 6.47 -19.09 -4.77
N THR A 473 5.28 -18.95 -4.20
CA THR A 473 4.75 -17.68 -3.71
C THR A 473 4.85 -17.52 -2.20
N GLN A 474 5.39 -18.49 -1.45
CA GLN A 474 5.31 -18.46 0.02
C GLN A 474 5.94 -17.21 0.62
N LEU A 475 7.14 -16.84 0.19
CA LEU A 475 7.80 -15.63 0.70
C LEU A 475 7.07 -14.35 0.26
N LEU A 476 6.55 -14.33 -0.97
CA LEU A 476 5.75 -13.22 -1.49
C LEU A 476 4.48 -13.03 -0.66
N ASP A 477 3.83 -14.14 -0.33
CA ASP A 477 2.65 -14.17 0.51
C ASP A 477 2.97 -13.62 1.91
N ALA A 478 4.05 -14.09 2.54
CA ALA A 478 4.47 -13.57 3.84
C ALA A 478 4.73 -12.04 3.78
N ALA A 479 5.44 -11.54 2.75
CA ALA A 479 5.69 -10.11 2.58
C ALA A 479 4.39 -9.29 2.42
N ILE A 480 3.41 -9.81 1.67
CA ILE A 480 2.10 -9.17 1.53
C ILE A 480 1.37 -9.13 2.87
N ASP A 481 1.36 -10.23 3.63
CA ASP A 481 0.68 -10.30 4.93
C ASP A 481 1.24 -9.28 5.92
N PHE A 482 2.55 -9.07 5.87
CA PHE A 482 3.21 -8.04 6.68
C PHE A 482 2.78 -6.63 6.27
N GLU A 483 2.86 -6.28 4.98
CA GLU A 483 2.47 -4.94 4.51
C GLU A 483 0.98 -4.66 4.76
N VAL A 484 0.13 -5.67 4.61
CA VAL A 484 -1.30 -5.56 4.87
C VAL A 484 -1.63 -5.50 6.37
N GLY A 485 -0.68 -5.85 7.24
CA GLY A 485 -0.87 -5.85 8.69
C GLY A 485 -1.85 -6.93 9.15
N PHE A 486 -1.82 -8.12 8.53
CA PHE A 486 -2.72 -9.22 8.88
C PHE A 486 -2.42 -9.70 10.30
N GLU A 487 -3.13 -9.16 11.30
CA GLU A 487 -3.21 -9.73 12.65
C GLU A 487 -3.92 -11.09 12.57
N GLY A 488 -3.17 -12.14 12.25
CA GLY A 488 -3.58 -13.52 12.44
C GLY A 488 -3.66 -13.87 13.93
N VAL A 489 -4.83 -13.61 14.52
CA VAL A 489 -5.56 -14.44 15.50
C VAL A 489 -4.74 -15.42 16.38
N GLU A 490 -4.74 -15.11 17.68
CA GLU A 490 -4.50 -15.97 18.87
C GLU A 490 -3.06 -16.45 19.18
N ALA A 491 -2.47 -15.81 20.20
CA ALA A 491 -1.40 -16.33 21.05
C ALA A 491 -1.94 -17.18 22.21
#